data_AF-A0A414UR41-F1
#
_entry.id   AF-A0A414UR41-F1
#
_cell.length_a   1.000
_cell.length_b   1.000
_cell.length_c   1.000
_cell.angle_alpha   90.00
_cell.angle_beta   90.00
_cell.angle_gamma   90.00
#
_symmetry.space_group_name_H-M   'P 1'
#
loop_
_entity.id
_entity.type
_entity.pdbx_description
1 polymer ?
#
loop_
_entity_poly.entity_id
_entity_poly.type
_entity_poly.pdbx_seq_one_letter_code
_entity_poly.pdbx_strand_id
1 'polypeptide(L)'
;MVFKILSRVINKCKRIYRKQLFKSEIGCNHNDFNIVGDITVINKNIKLGRNVTIYPGVMFWGDGLIEIGDNVDIGKDTVIYSSKSGGGYALEIIPQLPLSVI
;
A
#
# COMPACT_ATOMS: atom_id res chain seq x y z
N MET A 1 26.29 -13.74 -15.06
CA MET A 1 24.91 -14.11 -15.50
C MET A 1 24.13 -14.82 -14.39
N VAL A 2 24.69 -15.84 -13.73
CA VAL A 2 24.06 -16.61 -12.63
C VAL A 2 23.58 -15.72 -11.47
N PHE A 3 24.41 -14.79 -10.96
CA PHE A 3 24.04 -13.87 -9.87
C PHE A 3 22.79 -13.02 -10.17
N LYS A 4 22.60 -12.62 -11.43
CA LYS A 4 21.45 -11.81 -11.87
C LYS A 4 20.15 -12.63 -11.91
N ILE A 5 20.25 -13.94 -12.20
CA ILE A 5 19.09 -14.83 -12.15
C ILE A 5 18.72 -15.09 -10.69
N LEU A 6 19.72 -15.38 -9.84
CA LEU A 6 19.53 -15.58 -8.41
C LEU A 6 18.86 -14.37 -7.74
N SER A 7 19.33 -13.15 -8.02
CA SER A 7 18.73 -11.93 -7.45
C SER A 7 17.28 -11.73 -7.87
N ARG A 8 16.90 -12.08 -9.10
CA ARG A 8 15.50 -12.03 -9.55
C ARG A 8 14.62 -13.00 -8.77
N VAL A 9 15.10 -14.21 -8.50
CA VAL A 9 14.36 -15.21 -7.71
C VAL A 9 14.18 -14.71 -6.26
N ILE A 10 15.26 -14.24 -5.63
CA ILE A 10 15.20 -13.69 -4.26
C ILE A 10 14.22 -12.53 -4.19
N ASN A 11 14.26 -11.60 -5.15
CA ASN A 11 13.36 -10.45 -5.18
C ASN A 11 11.89 -10.87 -5.37
N LYS A 12 11.63 -11.93 -6.15
CA LYS A 12 10.29 -12.49 -6.29
C LYS A 12 9.78 -13.08 -4.97
N CYS A 13 10.61 -13.85 -4.28
CA CYS A 13 10.27 -14.40 -2.96
C CYS A 13 10.00 -13.30 -1.94
N LYS A 14 10.86 -12.27 -1.87
CA LYS A 14 10.67 -11.11 -0.99
C LYS A 14 9.35 -10.37 -1.27
N ARG A 15 8.98 -10.19 -2.54
CA ARG A 15 7.73 -9.54 -2.93
C ARG A 15 6.50 -10.33 -2.43
N ILE A 16 6.52 -11.66 -2.57
CA ILE A 16 5.45 -12.52 -2.08
C ILE A 16 5.38 -12.45 -0.56
N TYR A 17 6.51 -12.54 0.13
CA TYR A 17 6.58 -12.45 1.58
C TYR A 17 6.01 -11.12 2.11
N ARG A 18 6.46 -9.97 1.59
CA ARG A 18 5.96 -8.65 2.00
C ARG A 18 4.46 -8.49 1.75
N LYS A 19 3.96 -8.97 0.61
CA LYS A 19 2.54 -8.95 0.30
C LYS A 19 1.72 -9.73 1.33
N GLN A 20 2.16 -10.92 1.71
CA GLN A 20 1.46 -11.74 2.70
C GLN A 20 1.56 -11.14 4.10
N LEU A 21 2.73 -10.61 4.49
CA LEU A 21 2.91 -9.94 5.76
C LEU A 21 1.98 -8.73 5.89
N PHE A 22 1.99 -7.83 4.91
CA PHE A 22 1.11 -6.65 4.88
C PHE A 22 -0.37 -7.06 4.96
N LYS A 23 -0.79 -8.04 4.16
CA LYS A 23 -2.17 -8.56 4.19
C LYS A 23 -2.57 -9.02 5.60
N SER A 24 -1.69 -9.77 6.24
CA SER A 24 -1.90 -10.31 7.58
C SER A 24 -1.95 -9.21 8.64
N GLU A 25 -1.12 -8.18 8.52
CA GLU A 25 -1.09 -7.07 9.49
C GLU A 25 -2.36 -6.23 9.47
N ILE A 26 -2.93 -5.98 8.29
CA ILE A 26 -4.14 -5.15 8.13
C ILE A 26 -5.45 -5.96 8.15
N GLY A 27 -5.37 -7.30 8.19
CA GLY A 27 -6.56 -8.17 8.15
C GLY A 27 -7.34 -8.13 6.83
N CYS A 28 -6.67 -7.89 5.71
CA CYS A 28 -7.32 -7.79 4.39
C CYS A 28 -7.82 -9.17 3.91
N ASN A 29 -9.04 -9.22 3.38
CA ASN A 29 -9.72 -10.45 2.97
C ASN A 29 -9.45 -10.85 1.50
N HIS A 30 -8.84 -9.99 0.68
CA HIS A 30 -8.52 -10.26 -0.72
C HIS A 30 -7.01 -10.24 -0.99
N ASN A 31 -6.60 -10.69 -2.18
CA ASN A 31 -5.22 -10.65 -2.66
C ASN A 31 -5.02 -9.63 -3.79
N ASP A 32 -6.04 -8.84 -4.08
CA ASP A 32 -6.10 -7.93 -5.22
C ASP A 32 -5.43 -6.58 -4.90
N PHE A 33 -4.12 -6.63 -4.69
CA PHE A 33 -3.25 -5.47 -4.49
C PHE A 33 -1.79 -5.87 -4.73
N ASN A 34 -0.91 -4.89 -4.81
CA ASN A 34 0.48 -5.09 -5.18
C ASN A 34 1.42 -4.21 -4.35
N ILE A 35 2.54 -4.79 -3.91
CA ILE A 35 3.60 -4.07 -3.20
C ILE A 35 4.87 -4.16 -4.04
N VAL A 36 5.35 -3.01 -4.50
CA VAL A 36 6.45 -2.95 -5.49
C VAL A 36 7.83 -2.93 -4.82
N GLY A 37 7.92 -2.53 -3.55
CA GLY A 37 9.18 -2.49 -2.79
C GLY A 37 9.00 -2.68 -1.29
N ASP A 38 9.93 -2.14 -0.52
CA ASP A 38 9.82 -2.10 0.94
C ASP A 38 8.91 -0.93 1.36
N ILE A 39 8.07 -1.16 2.36
CA ILE A 39 7.10 -0.21 2.90
C ILE A 39 7.18 -0.24 4.43
N THR A 40 6.68 0.81 5.07
CA THR A 40 6.64 0.92 6.54
C THR A 40 5.19 0.93 7.02
N VAL A 41 4.84 -0.02 7.87
CA VAL A 41 3.47 -0.19 8.38
C VAL A 41 3.51 -0.03 9.90
N ILE A 42 3.21 1.17 10.38
CA ILE A 42 3.08 1.43 11.83
C ILE A 42 1.59 1.36 12.20
N ASN A 43 0.73 1.96 11.37
CA ASN A 43 -0.71 1.89 11.51
C ASN A 43 -1.26 0.65 10.79
N LYS A 44 -1.91 -0.24 11.54
CA LYS A 44 -2.54 -1.48 11.00
C LYS A 44 -4.03 -1.30 10.69
N ASN A 45 -4.63 -0.18 11.09
CA ASN A 45 -6.03 0.12 10.89
C ASN A 45 -6.27 0.68 9.47
N ILE A 46 -6.04 -0.18 8.48
CA ILE A 46 -6.11 0.15 7.06
C ILE A 46 -7.21 -0.70 6.41
N LYS A 47 -8.17 -0.04 5.75
CA LYS A 47 -9.07 -0.69 4.79
C LYS A 47 -8.52 -0.47 3.40
N LEU A 48 -8.23 -1.57 2.71
CA LEU A 48 -7.66 -1.56 1.38
C LEU A 48 -8.72 -1.97 0.35
N GLY A 49 -8.89 -1.17 -0.68
CA GLY A 49 -9.65 -1.51 -1.87
C GLY A 49 -8.91 -2.49 -2.78
N ARG A 50 -9.56 -2.84 -3.88
CA ARG A 50 -9.08 -3.74 -4.93
C ARG A 50 -8.18 -3.03 -5.93
N ASN A 51 -7.28 -3.77 -6.56
CA ASN A 51 -6.36 -3.27 -7.57
C ASN A 51 -5.52 -2.07 -7.08
N VAL A 52 -5.07 -2.09 -5.82
CA VAL A 52 -4.21 -1.05 -5.25
C VAL A 52 -2.73 -1.38 -5.48
N THR A 53 -1.94 -0.42 -5.95
CA THR A 53 -0.47 -0.56 -6.00
C THR A 53 0.21 0.37 -5.00
N ILE A 54 1.05 -0.21 -4.15
CA ILE A 54 1.84 0.51 -3.16
C ILE A 54 3.31 0.52 -3.61
N TYR A 55 3.82 1.71 -3.91
CA TYR A 55 5.20 1.90 -4.35
C TYR A 55 6.19 1.91 -3.16
N PRO A 56 7.50 1.75 -3.43
CA PRO A 56 8.51 1.69 -2.36
C PRO A 56 8.50 2.95 -1.48
N GLY A 57 8.85 2.79 -0.20
CA GLY A 57 9.02 3.89 0.75
C GLY A 57 7.73 4.45 1.33
N VAL A 58 6.55 3.97 0.89
CA VAL A 58 5.27 4.36 1.49
C VAL A 58 5.23 4.02 2.97
N MET A 59 4.73 4.95 3.77
CA MET A 59 4.57 4.81 5.21
C MET A 59 3.11 5.01 5.63
N PHE A 60 2.58 4.03 6.38
CA PHE A 60 1.29 4.14 7.05
C PHE A 60 1.50 4.42 8.54
N TRP A 61 1.04 5.57 9.02
CA TRP A 61 1.31 6.04 10.38
C TRP A 61 0.06 6.54 11.12
N GLY A 62 0.23 6.80 12.42
CA GLY A 62 -0.82 7.10 13.38
C GLY A 62 -1.59 5.86 13.86
N ASP A 63 -2.79 6.09 14.35
CA ASP A 63 -3.68 5.08 14.95
C ASP A 63 -5.13 5.17 14.44
N GLY A 64 -5.45 6.20 13.65
CA GLY A 64 -6.75 6.42 13.04
C GLY A 64 -7.01 5.47 11.86
N LEU A 65 -8.23 5.52 11.34
CA LEU A 65 -8.62 4.72 10.17
C LEU A 65 -8.01 5.33 8.89
N ILE A 66 -7.41 4.49 8.06
CA ILE A 66 -6.96 4.82 6.71
C ILE A 66 -7.79 3.98 5.73
N GLU A 67 -8.58 4.62 4.87
CA GLU A 67 -9.33 3.95 3.81
C GLU A 67 -8.71 4.28 2.45
N ILE A 68 -8.33 3.25 1.70
CA ILE A 68 -7.81 3.38 0.33
C ILE A 68 -8.82 2.75 -0.60
N GLY A 69 -9.29 3.50 -1.59
CA GLY A 69 -10.27 3.04 -2.56
C GLY A 69 -9.73 2.03 -3.57
N ASP A 70 -10.64 1.55 -4.44
CA ASP A 70 -10.29 0.68 -5.55
C ASP A 70 -9.48 1.44 -6.61
N ASN A 71 -8.57 0.74 -7.31
CA ASN A 71 -7.77 1.27 -8.43
C ASN A 71 -6.86 2.46 -8.07
N VAL A 72 -6.30 2.44 -6.85
CA VAL A 72 -5.40 3.49 -6.37
C VAL A 72 -3.94 3.08 -6.52
N ASP A 73 -3.13 3.99 -7.04
CA ASP A 73 -1.67 3.90 -6.98
C ASP A 73 -1.13 4.89 -5.93
N ILE A 74 -0.45 4.37 -4.91
CA ILE A 74 0.19 5.18 -3.87
C ILE A 74 1.64 5.40 -4.25
N GLY A 75 1.96 6.64 -4.62
CA GLY A 75 3.29 7.04 -5.10
C GLY A 75 4.43 6.77 -4.11
N LYS A 76 5.64 6.68 -4.65
CA LYS A 76 6.87 6.45 -3.87
C LYS A 76 7.03 7.47 -2.74
N ASP A 77 7.53 7.00 -1.59
CA ASP A 77 7.84 7.80 -0.38
C ASP A 77 6.65 8.59 0.20
N THR A 78 5.41 8.23 -0.17
CA THR A 78 4.19 8.86 0.38
C THR A 78 4.00 8.47 1.85
N VAL A 79 3.77 9.46 2.71
CA VAL A 79 3.35 9.24 4.10
C VAL A 79 1.85 9.46 4.21
N ILE A 80 1.13 8.43 4.65
CA ILE A 80 -0.30 8.50 4.96
C ILE A 80 -0.47 8.40 6.46
N TYR A 81 -1.05 9.43 7.05
CA TYR A 81 -1.23 9.56 8.49
C TYR A 81 -2.70 9.75 8.84
N SER A 82 -3.17 9.04 9.86
CA SER A 82 -4.50 9.20 10.43
C SER A 82 -4.43 9.07 11.94
N SER A 83 -5.12 9.94 12.69
CA SER A 83 -5.19 9.87 14.15
C SER A 83 -6.63 9.77 14.64
N LYS A 84 -6.88 8.94 15.65
CA LYS A 84 -8.20 8.84 16.30
C LYS A 84 -8.61 10.13 17.03
N SER A 85 -7.64 10.88 17.55
CA SER A 85 -7.86 12.04 18.42
C SER A 85 -7.90 13.37 17.66
N GLY A 86 -7.82 13.34 16.33
CA GLY A 86 -7.66 14.52 15.49
C GLY A 86 -6.21 15.03 15.42
N GLY A 87 -5.90 15.80 14.37
CA GLY A 87 -4.55 16.32 14.11
C GLY A 87 -3.95 15.92 12.75
N GLY A 88 -4.64 15.06 11.98
CA GLY A 88 -4.30 14.73 10.59
C GLY A 88 -5.48 14.98 9.67
N TYR A 89 -5.24 15.55 8.49
CA TYR A 89 -6.24 15.61 7.44
C TYR A 89 -6.44 14.19 6.89
N ALA A 90 -7.67 13.67 6.90
CA ALA A 90 -7.98 12.42 6.22
C ALA A 90 -7.81 12.62 4.71
N LEU A 91 -6.72 12.12 4.14
CA LEU A 91 -6.52 12.15 2.70
C LEU A 91 -7.23 10.95 2.09
N GLU A 92 -8.42 11.18 1.55
CA GLU A 92 -9.09 10.21 0.69
C GLU A 92 -8.39 10.25 -0.68
N ILE A 93 -7.61 9.21 -0.99
CA ILE A 93 -6.99 9.07 -2.30
C ILE A 93 -7.98 8.33 -3.19
N ILE A 94 -8.76 9.09 -3.97
CA ILE A 94 -9.64 8.55 -5.01
C ILE A 94 -9.00 8.72 -6.39
N PRO A 95 -9.15 7.76 -7.31
CA PRO A 95 -8.73 7.94 -8.69
C PRO A 95 -9.49 9.11 -9.33
N GLN A 96 -8.80 9.95 -10.10
CA GLN A 96 -9.46 10.99 -10.88
C GLN A 96 -10.25 10.34 -12.04
N LEU A 97 -11.49 10.76 -12.21
CA LEU A 97 -12.26 10.44 -13.41
C LEU A 97 -11.56 11.05 -14.64
N PRO A 98 -11.47 10.33 -15.77
CA PRO A 98 -10.89 10.87 -16.99
C PRO A 98 -11.68 12.10 -17.44
N LEU A 99 -10.98 13.16 -17.84
CA LEU A 99 -11.57 14.44 -18.29
C LEU A 99 -12.61 14.29 -19.42
N SER A 100 -12.66 13.14 -20.11
CA SER A 100 -13.64 12.85 -21.16
C SER A 100 -15.05 12.53 -20.66
N VAL A 101 -15.29 12.53 -19.34
CA VAL A 101 -16.56 12.15 -18.71
C VAL A 101 -17.18 13.30 -17.89
N ILE A 102 -16.65 14.53 -18.03
CA ILE A 102 -17.19 15.77 -17.43
C ILE A 102 -17.66 16.69 -18.56
#